data_AF-A0A7K3CVV9-F1
#
_entry.id   AF-A0A7K3CVV9-F1
#
_cell.length_a   1.000
_cell.length_b   1.000
_cell.length_c   1.000
_cell.angle_alpha   90.00
_cell.angle_beta   90.00
_cell.angle_gamma   90.00
#
_symmetry.space_group_name_H-M   'P 1'
#
loop_
_entity.id
_entity.type
_entity.pdbx_description
1 polymer ?
#
loop_
_entity_poly.entity_id
_entity_poly.type
_entity_poly.pdbx_seq_one_letter_code
_entity_poly.pdbx_strand_id
1 'polypeptide(L)' 'ITYSLVRGGSTARTAALVCCAAELVGVLGVGTWTLVEPSAFPDATVWSDFGMGYLFIPVILPVTAIFWLNRARKASPAR' A
#
# COMPACT_ATOMS: atom_id res chain seq x y z
N ILE A 1 6.20 14.61 -3.10
CA ILE A 1 5.96 15.18 -1.75
C ILE A 1 5.42 16.62 -1.83
N THR A 2 6.00 17.51 -2.62
CA THR A 2 5.60 18.94 -2.68
C THR A 2 4.35 19.24 -3.51
N TYR A 3 4.05 18.47 -4.57
CA TYR A 3 2.88 18.73 -5.44
C TYR A 3 1.54 18.31 -4.81
N SER A 4 1.57 17.35 -3.89
CA SER A 4 0.39 16.75 -3.26
C SER A 4 -0.26 17.60 -2.16
N LEU A 5 0.39 18.69 -1.71
CA LEU A 5 -0.13 19.56 -0.66
C LEU A 5 -1.12 20.63 -1.17
N VAL A 6 -1.23 20.85 -2.48
CA VAL A 6 -1.96 22.02 -3.03
C VAL A 6 -3.40 21.73 -3.46
N ARG A 7 -3.82 20.46 -3.58
CA ARG A 7 -5.21 20.12 -3.97
C ARG A 7 -5.84 19.11 -3.01
N GLY A 8 -6.18 19.60 -1.82
CA GLY A 8 -7.07 18.92 -0.89
C GLY A 8 -8.44 18.73 -1.54
N GLY A 9 -8.72 17.51 -2.01
CA GLY A 9 -9.91 17.14 -2.77
C GLY A 9 -9.80 15.71 -3.27
N SER A 10 -10.87 15.16 -3.86
CA SER A 10 -10.99 13.77 -4.33
C SER A 10 -9.74 13.21 -5.02
N THR A 11 -8.99 14.03 -5.75
CA THR A 11 -7.73 13.67 -6.43
C THR A 11 -6.62 13.20 -5.48
N ALA A 12 -6.37 13.89 -4.36
CA ALA A 12 -5.34 13.49 -3.39
C ALA A 12 -5.69 12.15 -2.74
N ARG A 13 -6.99 11.91 -2.54
CA ARG A 13 -7.52 10.65 -2.02
C ARG A 13 -7.42 9.51 -3.03
N THR A 14 -7.71 9.76 -4.31
CA THR A 14 -7.50 8.77 -5.38
C THR A 14 -6.02 8.42 -5.50
N ALA A 15 -5.12 9.40 -5.45
CA ALA A 15 -3.67 9.15 -5.45
C ALA A 15 -3.24 8.28 -4.26
N ALA A 16 -3.75 8.57 -3.04
CA ALA A 16 -3.47 7.76 -1.86
C ALA A 16 -3.95 6.30 -2.01
N LEU A 17 -5.15 6.09 -2.57
CA LEU A 17 -5.66 4.74 -2.84
C LEU A 17 -4.83 4.00 -3.89
N VAL A 18 -4.42 4.68 -4.97
CA VAL A 18 -3.57 4.10 -6.02
C VAL A 18 -2.21 3.70 -5.46
N CYS A 19 -1.58 4.56 -4.65
CA CYS A 19 -0.33 4.21 -3.96
C CYS A 19 -0.51 2.99 -3.05
N CYS A 20 -1.56 2.96 -2.21
CA CYS A 20 -1.80 1.82 -1.32
C CYS A 20 -2.05 0.51 -2.12
N ALA A 21 -2.79 0.59 -3.23
CA ALA A 21 -3.02 -0.56 -4.09
C ALA A 21 -1.72 -1.04 -4.76
N ALA A 22 -0.87 -0.12 -5.23
CA ALA A 22 0.42 -0.46 -5.81
C ALA A 22 1.35 -1.15 -4.80
N GLU A 23 1.44 -0.62 -3.58
CA GLU A 23 2.20 -1.24 -2.48
C GLU A 23 1.67 -2.64 -2.16
N LEU A 24 0.34 -2.83 -2.12
CA LEU A 24 -0.27 -4.14 -1.87
C LEU A 24 0.02 -5.16 -2.97
N VAL A 25 -0.11 -4.75 -4.22
CA VAL A 25 0.22 -5.60 -5.37
C VAL A 25 1.70 -5.97 -5.34
N GLY A 26 2.56 -5.00 -5.00
CA GLY A 26 3.99 -5.20 -4.83
C GLY A 26 4.33 -6.25 -3.77
N VAL A 27 3.85 -6.05 -2.53
CA VAL A 27 4.16 -6.94 -1.41
C VAL A 27 3.55 -8.34 -1.58
N LEU A 28 2.35 -8.44 -2.15
CA LEU A 28 1.73 -9.75 -2.42
C LEU A 28 2.42 -10.47 -3.58
N GLY A 29 2.74 -9.75 -4.66
CA GLY A 29 3.41 -10.31 -5.82
C GLY A 29 4.82 -10.79 -5.49
N VAL A 30 5.65 -9.89 -4.96
CA VAL A 30 7.04 -10.21 -4.59
C VAL A 30 7.07 -11.21 -3.44
N GLY A 31 6.27 -11.04 -2.39
CA GLY A 31 6.21 -12.00 -1.28
C GLY A 31 5.77 -13.39 -1.70
N THR A 32 4.85 -13.53 -2.67
CA THR A 32 4.50 -14.85 -3.22
C THR A 32 5.64 -15.41 -4.06
N TRP A 33 6.31 -14.58 -4.86
CA TRP A 33 7.42 -15.01 -5.70
C TRP A 33 8.63 -15.46 -4.87
N THR A 34 8.91 -14.80 -3.73
CA THR A 34 9.98 -15.23 -2.82
C THR A 34 9.74 -16.62 -2.23
N LEU A 35 8.47 -17.03 -2.07
CA LEU A 35 8.11 -18.37 -1.61
C LEU A 35 8.20 -19.43 -2.73
N VAL A 36 7.87 -19.07 -3.97
CA VAL A 36 7.84 -20.01 -5.11
C VAL A 36 9.24 -20.24 -5.66
N GLU A 37 10.02 -19.17 -5.84
CA GLU A 37 11.38 -19.22 -6.39
C GLU A 37 12.29 -18.31 -5.57
N PRO A 38 12.81 -18.79 -4.42
CA PRO A 38 13.70 -18.00 -3.57
C PRO A 38 14.98 -17.56 -4.29
N SER A 39 15.45 -18.33 -5.28
CA SER A 39 16.68 -18.03 -6.01
C SER A 39 16.57 -16.80 -6.92
N ALA A 40 15.35 -16.38 -7.27
CA ALA A 40 15.09 -15.15 -8.03
C ALA A 40 15.37 -13.88 -7.21
N PHE A 41 15.44 -14.00 -5.88
CA PHE A 41 15.72 -12.89 -4.96
C PHE A 41 16.93 -13.24 -4.07
N PRO A 42 18.15 -13.20 -4.62
CA PRO A 42 19.36 -13.48 -3.84
C PRO A 42 19.54 -12.49 -2.68
N ASP A 43 19.06 -11.25 -2.85
CA ASP A 43 18.95 -10.26 -1.79
C ASP A 43 17.48 -9.98 -1.47
N ALA A 44 17.14 -9.98 -0.18
CA ALA A 44 15.79 -9.68 0.28
C ALA A 44 15.41 -8.22 -0.02
N THR A 45 14.25 -8.03 -0.65
CA THR A 45 13.59 -6.73 -0.80
C THR A 45 12.71 -6.43 0.41
N VAL A 46 12.30 -5.17 0.57
CA VAL A 46 11.32 -4.76 1.60
C VAL A 46 9.98 -5.52 1.53
N TRP A 47 9.67 -6.13 0.38
CA TRP A 47 8.45 -6.88 0.12
C TRP A 47 8.62 -8.39 0.25
N SER A 48 9.84 -8.88 0.47
CA SER A 48 10.13 -10.31 0.60
C SER A 48 9.41 -10.89 1.81
N ASP A 49 8.88 -12.11 1.67
CA ASP A 49 8.08 -12.79 2.68
C ASP A 49 6.98 -11.90 3.25
N PHE A 50 6.33 -11.12 2.39
CA PHE A 50 5.28 -10.17 2.77
C PHE A 50 5.73 -9.07 3.77
N GLY A 51 7.04 -8.80 3.86
CA GLY A 51 7.61 -7.81 4.77
C GLY A 51 7.78 -8.31 6.20
N MET A 52 7.99 -9.62 6.43
CA MET A 52 8.24 -10.18 7.77
C MET A 52 9.37 -9.45 8.52
N GLY A 53 10.46 -9.11 7.83
CA GLY A 53 11.59 -8.35 8.43
C GLY A 53 11.22 -6.94 8.89
N TYR A 54 10.06 -6.43 8.49
CA TYR A 54 9.53 -5.11 8.83
C TYR A 54 8.21 -5.21 9.59
N LEU A 55 7.97 -6.29 10.34
CA LEU A 55 6.74 -6.49 11.12
C LEU A 55 5.46 -6.37 10.26
N PHE A 56 5.52 -6.78 8.99
CA PHE A 56 4.42 -6.66 8.02
C PHE A 56 3.95 -5.22 7.75
N ILE A 57 4.76 -4.21 8.09
CA ILE A 57 4.46 -2.79 7.82
C ILE A 57 4.03 -2.54 6.35
N PRO A 58 4.70 -3.11 5.32
CA PRO A 58 4.29 -2.95 3.92
C PRO A 58 2.89 -3.47 3.59
N VAL A 59 2.32 -4.36 4.39
CA VAL A 59 0.95 -4.85 4.25
C VAL A 59 -0.02 -4.03 5.13
N ILE A 60 0.34 -3.83 6.40
CA ILE A 60 -0.53 -3.20 7.39
C ILE A 60 -0.83 -1.75 7.02
N LEU A 61 0.18 -0.97 6.60
CA LEU A 61 -0.01 0.45 6.29
C LEU A 61 -0.99 0.67 5.12
N PRO A 62 -0.83 0.02 3.95
CA PRO A 62 -1.81 0.15 2.87
C PRO A 62 -3.21 -0.31 3.24
N VAL A 63 -3.35 -1.44 3.95
CA VAL A 63 -4.67 -1.97 4.34
C VAL A 63 -5.38 -1.01 5.29
N THR A 64 -4.67 -0.53 6.31
CA THR A 64 -5.22 0.44 7.27
C THR A 64 -5.55 1.76 6.59
N ALA A 65 -4.66 2.29 5.74
CA ALA A 65 -4.92 3.52 4.97
C ALA A 65 -6.18 3.39 4.10
N ILE A 66 -6.32 2.29 3.34
CA ILE A 66 -7.52 2.02 2.53
C ILE A 66 -8.78 1.95 3.41
N PHE A 67 -8.71 1.27 4.56
CA PHE A 67 -9.83 1.16 5.50
C PHE A 67 -10.27 2.54 6.02
N TRP A 68 -9.32 3.35 6.50
CA TRP A 68 -9.59 4.70 7.01
C TRP A 68 -10.12 5.63 5.94
N LEU A 69 -9.51 5.61 4.74
CA LEU A 69 -10.02 6.35 3.60
C LEU A 69 -11.46 5.93 3.33
N ASN A 70 -11.74 4.65 3.12
CA ASN A 70 -13.09 4.14 2.84
C ASN A 70 -14.12 4.53 3.91
N ARG A 71 -13.74 4.52 5.19
CA ARG A 71 -14.59 4.97 6.29
C ARG A 71 -14.88 6.48 6.21
N ALA A 72 -13.88 7.30 5.94
CA ALA A 72 -14.05 8.75 5.78
C ALA A 72 -15.01 9.11 4.63
N ARG A 73 -15.09 8.30 3.55
CA ARG A 73 -16.09 8.49 2.48
C ARG A 73 -17.52 8.26 2.96
N LYS A 74 -17.74 7.27 3.83
CA LYS A 74 -19.07 6.97 4.38
C LYS A 74 -19.53 8.04 5.39
N ALA A 75 -18.59 8.70 6.05
CA ALA A 75 -18.86 9.73 7.04
C ALA A 75 -19.12 11.11 6.45
N SER A 76 -18.77 11.37 5.17
CA SER A 76 -19.16 12.59 4.46
C SER A 76 -20.52 12.35 3.80
N PRO A 77 -21.64 12.92 4.32
CA PRO A 77 -22.90 12.93 3.61
C PRO A 77 -22.71 13.73 2.31
N ALA A 78 -23.39 13.29 1.25
CA ALA A 78 -23.42 14.00 -0.03
C ALA A 78 -23.68 15.49 0.20
N ARG A 79 -22.74 16.33 -0.24
CA ARG A 79 -22.90 17.78 -0.33
C ARG A 79 -23.46 18.13 -1.70
#